data_AF-A0A095A8X9-F1
#
_entry.id   AF-A0A095A8X9-F1
#
_cell.length_a   1.000
_cell.length_b   1.000
_cell.length_c   1.000
_cell.angle_alpha   90.00
_cell.angle_beta   90.00
_cell.angle_gamma   90.00
#
_symmetry.space_group_name_H-M   'P 1'
#
loop_
_entity.id
_entity.type
_entity.pdbx_description
1 polymer ?
#
loop_
_entity_poly.entity_id
_entity_poly.type
_entity_poly.pdbx_seq_one_letter_code
_entity_poly.pdbx_strand_id
1 'polypeptide(L)'
;EDFLEPLPLIPATIWTRKDIAEFKREILDVQKECCIKINSLATATVRVPTHPNGKAICWEFATDNYDLGFGLYFEWDLEPPENISVNISESSDEEGGEDEDEEGLSNGNSMEQTSPENENK
;
A
#
# COMPACT_ATOMS: atom_id res chain seq x y z
N GLU A 1 -42.56 3.10 -15.33
CA GLU A 1 -41.59 2.61 -14.32
C GLU A 1 -40.87 3.84 -13.81
N ASP A 2 -41.09 4.21 -12.56
CA ASP A 2 -40.36 5.32 -11.94
C ASP A 2 -38.91 4.85 -11.77
N PHE A 3 -38.02 5.38 -12.61
CA PHE A 3 -36.59 5.27 -12.39
C PHE A 3 -36.28 6.05 -11.11
N LEU A 4 -36.16 5.34 -9.99
CA LEU A 4 -35.65 5.92 -8.76
C LEU A 4 -34.22 6.38 -9.07
N GLU A 5 -33.99 7.70 -9.08
CA GLU A 5 -32.63 8.23 -9.11
C GLU A 5 -31.84 7.62 -7.94
N PRO A 6 -30.61 7.13 -8.18
CA PRO A 6 -29.80 6.55 -7.13
C PRO A 6 -29.62 7.60 -6.04
N LEU A 7 -29.94 7.22 -4.80
CA LEU A 7 -29.78 8.11 -3.66
C LEU A 7 -28.33 8.60 -3.61
N PRO A 8 -28.09 9.91 -3.47
CA PRO A 8 -26.74 10.46 -3.48
C PRO A 8 -25.95 9.89 -2.30
N LEU A 9 -24.70 9.49 -2.56
CA LEU A 9 -23.78 9.07 -1.50
C LEU A 9 -23.56 10.24 -0.54
N ILE A 10 -23.88 10.01 0.73
CA ILE A 10 -23.66 10.99 1.79
C ILE A 10 -22.17 10.98 2.15
N PRO A 11 -21.51 12.15 2.25
CA PRO A 11 -20.12 12.22 2.67
C PRO A 11 -19.89 11.54 4.02
N ALA A 12 -18.79 10.79 4.13
CA ALA A 12 -18.39 10.18 5.39
C ALA A 12 -18.09 11.25 6.45
N THR A 13 -18.50 10.99 7.69
CA THR A 13 -18.07 11.77 8.85
C THR A 13 -16.78 11.17 9.41
N ILE A 14 -15.76 12.00 9.62
CA ILE A 14 -14.46 11.58 10.16
C ILE A 14 -14.25 12.22 11.53
N TRP A 15 -13.66 11.49 12.46
CA TRP A 15 -13.30 11.98 13.79
C TRP A 15 -11.95 11.41 14.23
N THR A 16 -11.38 12.02 15.28
CA THR A 16 -10.17 11.53 15.94
C THR A 16 -10.35 11.57 17.45
N ARG A 17 -9.62 10.71 18.18
CA ARG A 17 -9.58 10.68 19.64
C ARG A 17 -8.13 10.71 20.12
N LYS A 18 -7.90 11.12 21.37
CA LYS A 18 -6.55 11.31 21.94
C LYS A 18 -6.02 10.10 22.72
N ASP A 19 -6.87 9.13 23.00
CA ASP A 19 -6.66 7.97 23.87
C ASP A 19 -6.11 6.73 23.12
N ILE A 20 -5.20 6.95 22.17
CA ILE A 20 -4.64 5.88 21.30
C ILE A 20 -3.98 4.74 22.09
N ALA A 21 -3.30 5.05 23.21
CA ALA A 21 -2.62 4.04 24.02
C ALA A 21 -3.61 3.10 24.72
N GLU A 22 -4.77 3.62 25.14
CA GLU A 22 -5.84 2.82 25.74
C GLU A 22 -6.55 1.99 24.67
N PHE A 23 -6.89 2.60 23.53
CA PHE A 23 -7.48 1.91 22.39
C PHE A 23 -6.65 0.70 21.95
N LYS A 24 -5.34 0.88 21.75
CA LYS A 24 -4.45 -0.22 21.35
C LYS A 24 -4.39 -1.34 22.39
N ARG A 25 -4.35 -0.98 23.68
CA ARG A 25 -4.35 -1.97 24.76
C ARG A 25 -5.63 -2.81 24.74
N GLU A 26 -6.78 -2.15 24.63
CA GLU A 26 -8.08 -2.83 24.56
C GLU A 26 -8.17 -3.78 23.35
N ILE A 27 -7.76 -3.33 22.17
CA ILE A 27 -7.75 -4.18 20.97
C ILE A 27 -6.80 -5.37 21.14
N LEU A 28 -5.61 -5.17 21.70
CA LEU A 28 -4.65 -6.26 21.93
C LEU A 28 -5.13 -7.28 22.97
N ASP A 29 -5.92 -6.84 23.95
CA ASP A 29 -6.46 -7.67 25.02
C ASP A 29 -7.73 -8.44 24.59
N VAL A 30 -8.60 -7.80 23.80
CA VAL A 30 -9.95 -8.32 23.51
C VAL A 30 -10.13 -8.77 22.06
N GLN A 31 -9.46 -8.14 21.10
CA GLN A 31 -9.70 -8.30 19.66
C GLN A 31 -8.40 -8.40 18.87
N LYS A 32 -7.50 -9.28 19.30
CA LYS A 32 -6.16 -9.43 18.70
C LYS A 32 -6.23 -9.87 17.24
N GLU A 33 -7.28 -10.56 16.84
CA GLU A 33 -7.58 -10.94 15.45
C GLU A 33 -7.84 -9.75 14.53
N CYS A 34 -8.16 -8.57 15.08
CA CYS A 34 -8.33 -7.33 14.31
C CYS A 34 -7.00 -6.62 14.03
N CYS A 35 -5.87 -7.11 14.55
CA CYS A 35 -4.55 -6.56 14.28
C CYS A 35 -4.00 -7.06 12.94
N ILE A 36 -3.95 -6.18 11.94
CA ILE A 36 -3.45 -6.48 10.60
C ILE A 36 -2.00 -5.99 10.49
N LYS A 37 -1.09 -6.85 9.99
CA LYS A 37 0.28 -6.47 9.64
C LYS A 37 0.34 -6.17 8.14
N ILE A 38 0.84 -4.99 7.80
CA ILE A 38 0.97 -4.52 6.43
C ILE A 38 2.46 -4.28 6.17
N ASN A 39 3.01 -4.97 5.18
CA ASN A 39 4.41 -4.82 4.78
C ASN A 39 4.61 -3.52 3.97
N SER A 40 5.87 -3.12 3.78
CA SER A 40 6.20 -1.99 2.90
C SER A 40 5.65 -2.24 1.50
N LEU A 41 5.06 -1.21 0.88
CA LEU A 41 4.44 -1.26 -0.44
C LEU A 41 3.26 -2.25 -0.58
N ALA A 42 2.80 -2.84 0.53
CA ALA A 42 1.62 -3.68 0.53
C ALA A 42 0.35 -2.86 0.80
N THR A 43 -0.77 -3.34 0.27
CA THR A 43 -2.11 -2.80 0.54
C THR A 43 -2.95 -3.86 1.22
N ALA A 44 -3.62 -3.49 2.31
CA ALA A 44 -4.64 -4.34 2.92
C ALA A 44 -6.04 -3.79 2.62
N THR A 45 -6.91 -4.66 2.11
CA THR A 45 -8.31 -4.38 1.81
C THR A 45 -9.18 -5.16 2.78
N VAL A 46 -9.94 -4.44 3.60
CA VAL A 46 -10.97 -5.03 4.48
C VAL A 46 -12.32 -4.86 3.81
N ARG A 47 -12.97 -5.95 3.43
CA ARG A 47 -14.33 -5.95 2.85
C ARG A 47 -15.34 -6.14 3.97
N VAL A 48 -16.21 -5.14 4.14
CA VAL A 48 -17.25 -5.13 5.18
C VAL A 48 -18.62 -5.14 4.51
N PRO A 49 -19.37 -6.25 4.58
CA PRO A 49 -20.72 -6.31 4.04
C PRO A 49 -21.69 -5.38 4.75
N THR A 50 -22.66 -4.84 4.02
CA THR A 50 -23.77 -4.11 4.63
C THR A 50 -24.72 -5.07 5.33
N HIS A 51 -25.07 -4.77 6.57
CA HIS A 51 -26.09 -5.52 7.28
C HIS A 51 -27.51 -5.06 6.87
N PRO A 52 -28.51 -5.94 6.67
CA PRO A 52 -29.85 -5.56 6.19
C PRO A 52 -30.58 -4.54 7.09
N ASN A 53 -30.29 -4.57 8.39
CA ASN A 53 -30.84 -3.62 9.37
C ASN A 53 -29.82 -2.52 9.77
N GLY A 54 -28.64 -2.51 9.13
CA GLY A 54 -27.60 -1.52 9.36
C GLY A 54 -27.97 -0.18 8.75
N LYS A 55 -27.64 0.91 9.45
CA LYS A 55 -27.87 2.28 8.96
C LYS A 55 -26.58 3.02 8.63
N ALA A 56 -25.46 2.55 9.16
CA ALA A 56 -24.16 3.14 9.00
C ALA A 56 -23.09 2.07 9.22
N ILE A 57 -21.90 2.32 8.66
CA ILE A 57 -20.67 1.60 8.96
C ILE A 57 -19.81 2.57 9.77
N CYS A 58 -19.30 2.11 10.91
CA CYS A 58 -18.36 2.87 11.73
C CYS A 58 -17.02 2.14 11.72
N TRP A 59 -15.93 2.89 11.65
CA TRP A 59 -14.57 2.34 11.70
C TRP A 59 -13.71 3.18 12.64
N GLU A 60 -12.80 2.50 13.32
CA GLU A 60 -11.71 3.09 14.10
C GLU A 60 -10.45 2.27 13.80
N PHE A 61 -9.31 2.94 13.66
CA PHE A 61 -8.02 2.27 13.45
C PHE A 61 -6.89 3.08 14.07
N ALA A 62 -5.76 2.41 14.32
CA ALA A 62 -4.54 3.01 14.80
C ALA A 62 -3.32 2.24 14.27
N THR A 63 -2.19 2.94 14.11
CA THR A 63 -0.90 2.36 13.70
C THR A 63 0.14 2.56 14.79
N ASP A 64 1.20 1.74 14.80
CA ASP A 64 2.24 1.81 15.81
C ASP A 64 3.24 2.95 15.63
N ASN A 65 4.03 2.89 14.56
CA ASN A 65 5.19 3.78 14.42
C ASN A 65 5.09 4.74 13.23
N TYR A 66 4.32 4.38 12.21
CA TYR A 66 4.25 5.10 10.94
C TYR A 66 2.81 5.39 10.56
N ASP A 67 2.63 6.37 9.68
CA ASP A 67 1.34 6.63 9.05
C ASP A 67 1.03 5.57 7.98
N LEU A 68 -0.19 5.64 7.45
CA LEU A 68 -0.70 4.76 6.42
C LEU A 68 -1.67 5.56 5.55
N GLY A 69 -1.64 5.31 4.24
CA GLY A 69 -2.71 5.75 3.36
C GLY A 69 -4.02 5.00 3.68
N PHE A 70 -5.07 5.74 4.03
CA PHE A 70 -6.39 5.18 4.31
C PHE A 70 -7.41 5.72 3.32
N GLY A 71 -8.26 4.84 2.78
CA GLY A 71 -9.32 5.18 1.85
C GLY A 71 -10.51 4.23 1.99
N LEU A 72 -11.65 4.69 1.48
CA LEU A 72 -12.90 3.92 1.47
C LEU A 72 -13.48 3.95 0.06
N TYR A 73 -14.06 2.82 -0.34
CA TYR A 73 -14.87 2.72 -1.53
C TYR A 73 -16.09 1.84 -1.22
N PHE A 74 -17.17 2.05 -1.97
CA PHE A 74 -18.35 1.20 -1.91
C PHE A 74 -18.39 0.30 -3.13
N GLU A 75 -18.58 -1.00 -2.90
CA GLU A 75 -18.83 -1.99 -3.94
C GLU A 75 -20.33 -2.27 -3.98
N TRP A 76 -20.95 -2.09 -5.15
CA TRP A 76 -22.36 -2.40 -5.36
C TRP A 76 -22.47 -3.85 -5.80
N ASP A 77 -22.86 -4.72 -4.88
CA ASP A 77 -23.06 -6.15 -5.10
C ASP A 77 -24.52 -6.52 -4.82
N LEU A 78 -25.14 -7.29 -5.71
CA LEU A 78 -26.51 -7.80 -5.53
C LEU A 78 -26.56 -8.95 -4.52
N GLU A 79 -25.45 -9.67 -4.34
CA GLU A 79 -25.31 -10.79 -3.43
C GLU A 79 -24.07 -10.61 -2.55
N PRO A 80 -24.06 -9.59 -1.66
CA PRO A 80 -22.89 -9.30 -0.86
C PRO A 80 -22.54 -10.49 0.06
N PRO A 81 -21.24 -10.75 0.30
CA PRO A 81 -20.82 -11.80 1.22
C PRO A 81 -21.37 -11.55 2.63
N GLU A 82 -21.60 -12.60 3.43
CA GLU A 82 -22.14 -12.41 4.80
C GLU A 82 -21.06 -12.02 5.82
N ASN A 83 -19.80 -12.39 5.54
CA ASN A 83 -18.69 -12.26 6.48
C ASN A 83 -17.70 -11.18 6.05
N ILE A 84 -17.06 -10.56 7.05
CA ILE A 84 -15.93 -9.65 6.84
C ILE A 84 -14.74 -10.46 6.30
N SER A 85 -14.05 -9.92 5.28
CA SER A 85 -12.83 -10.52 4.74
C SER A 85 -11.68 -9.52 4.69
N VAL A 86 -10.45 -10.02 4.78
CA VAL A 86 -9.23 -9.23 4.69
C VAL A 86 -8.34 -9.82 3.60
N ASN A 87 -7.92 -8.98 2.67
CA ASN A 87 -7.05 -9.34 1.56
C ASN A 87 -5.80 -8.47 1.61
N ILE A 88 -4.61 -9.08 1.63
CA ILE A 88 -3.33 -8.36 1.59
C ILE A 88 -2.74 -8.58 0.21
N SER A 89 -2.50 -7.49 -0.51
CA SER A 89 -1.82 -7.48 -1.80
C SER A 89 -0.45 -6.86 -1.60
N GLU A 90 0.60 -7.65 -1.79
CA GLU A 90 1.96 -7.15 -1.89
C GLU A 90 2.18 -6.72 -3.35
N SER A 91 2.69 -5.51 -3.60
CA SER A 91 3.06 -5.15 -4.96
C SER A 91 4.25 -6.01 -5.35
N SER A 92 4.09 -6.92 -6.31
CA SER A 92 5.23 -7.59 -6.94
C SER A 92 6.03 -6.52 -7.68
N ASP A 93 7.14 -6.13 -7.08
CA ASP A 93 8.18 -5.35 -7.73
C ASP A 93 8.90 -6.26 -8.74
N GLU A 94 8.25 -6.54 -9.88
CA GLU A 94 8.94 -7.00 -11.08
C GLU A 94 9.39 -5.77 -11.89
N GLU A 95 10.34 -5.00 -11.36
CA GLU A 95 11.12 -4.08 -12.18
C GLU A 95 12.33 -4.80 -12.80
N GLY A 96 12.27 -4.99 -14.13
CA GLY A 96 13.41 -4.76 -15.04
C GLY A 96 14.42 -5.89 -15.20
N GLY A 97 14.30 -6.62 -16.30
CA GLY A 97 15.24 -7.65 -16.74
C GLY A 97 16.63 -7.14 -17.15
N GLU A 98 17.56 -8.09 -17.10
CA GLU A 98 18.64 -8.34 -18.07
C GLU A 98 19.26 -7.10 -18.77
N ASP A 99 20.40 -6.63 -18.26
CA ASP A 99 21.48 -6.17 -19.13
C ASP A 99 22.59 -7.23 -19.08
N GLU A 100 22.66 -8.01 -20.15
CA GLU A 100 23.73 -8.95 -20.46
C GLU A 100 25.01 -8.14 -20.77
N ASP A 101 25.98 -8.13 -19.85
CA ASP A 101 27.33 -7.64 -20.13
C ASP A 101 28.09 -8.66 -21.01
N GLU A 102 27.73 -8.75 -22.30
CA GLU A 102 28.48 -9.49 -23.33
C GLU A 102 29.06 -8.51 -24.37
N GLU A 103 30.25 -7.95 -24.11
CA GLU A 103 31.17 -7.57 -25.19
C GLU A 103 32.62 -7.89 -24.81
N GLY A 104 33.04 -9.11 -25.14
CA GLY A 104 34.43 -9.43 -25.41
C GLY A 104 34.76 -9.23 -26.89
N LEU A 105 35.90 -8.58 -27.15
CA LEU A 105 36.88 -8.81 -28.24
C LEU A 105 37.30 -7.57 -29.05
N SER A 106 38.60 -7.28 -28.90
CA SER A 106 39.55 -6.88 -29.95
C SER A 106 39.42 -5.50 -30.61
N ASN A 107 40.38 -4.62 -30.29
CA ASN A 107 41.39 -4.25 -31.29
C ASN A 107 42.61 -3.56 -30.65
N GLY A 108 43.79 -4.13 -30.91
CA GLY A 108 45.07 -3.51 -30.63
C GLY A 108 45.48 -2.48 -31.68
N ASN A 109 46.19 -1.44 -31.22
CA ASN A 109 47.38 -0.82 -31.83
C ASN A 109 47.66 0.47 -31.03
N SER A 110 48.73 0.49 -30.23
CA SER A 110 50.07 0.94 -30.63
C SER A 110 50.13 2.45 -30.88
N MET A 111 50.75 3.18 -29.95
CA MET A 111 51.79 4.16 -30.26
C MET A 111 52.43 4.67 -28.97
N GLU A 112 53.67 4.21 -28.74
CA GLU A 112 54.69 4.89 -27.93
C GLU A 112 54.75 6.37 -28.31
N GLN A 113 54.56 7.26 -27.33
CA GLN A 113 54.97 8.66 -27.46
C GLN A 113 56.26 8.86 -26.69
N THR A 114 57.29 9.21 -27.47
CA THR A 114 58.64 9.59 -27.09
C THR A 114 58.65 10.91 -26.32
N SER A 115 59.49 10.98 -25.27
CA SER A 115 59.86 12.18 -24.52
C SER A 115 60.37 13.32 -25.42
N PRO A 116 60.33 14.56 -24.89
CA PRO A 116 61.61 15.24 -24.73
C PRO A 116 61.86 15.70 -23.29
N GLU A 117 63.12 15.56 -22.88
CA GLU A 117 63.76 16.32 -21.81
C GLU A 117 63.61 17.83 -22.09
N ASN A 118 63.30 18.65 -21.08
CA ASN A 118 64.29 19.61 -20.58
C ASN A 118 63.86 20.37 -19.31
N GLU A 119 64.91 20.67 -18.56
CA GLU A 119 65.08 21.42 -17.31
C GLU A 119 64.30 22.75 -17.20
N ASN A 120 63.78 23.04 -15.99
CA ASN A 120 64.29 24.18 -15.23
C ASN A 120 63.70 24.28 -13.80
N LYS A 121 64.65 24.43 -12.86
CA LYS A 121 64.58 25.01 -11.50
C LYS A 121 64.29 24.10 -10.30
#